data_AF-A0A7Y1XK84-F1
#
_entry.id   AF-A0A7Y1XK84-F1
#
_cell.length_a   1.000
_cell.length_b   1.000
_cell.length_c   1.000
_cell.angle_alpha   90.00
_cell.angle_beta   90.00
_cell.angle_gamma   90.00
#
_symmetry.space_group_name_H-M   'P 1'
#
loop_
_entity.id
_entity.type
_entity.pdbx_description
1 polymer ?
#
loop_
_entity_poly.entity_id
_entity_poly.type
_entity_poly.pdbx_seq_one_letter_code
_entity_poly.pdbx_strand_id
1 'polypeptide(L)'
;MQTATLLGVLLAALFSLLIVLWQYFYKAKKRGRLNWVLAFLRFISIFGVLLILLNPKISNVSFQLEKQNLLLLIDDSQSIKSGGASEQIMTLNEQILEDEALA
;
A
#
# COMPACT_ATOMS: atom_id res chain seq x y z
N MET A 1 4.75 2.69 -3.85
CA MET A 1 4.47 3.98 -4.53
C MET A 1 4.70 3.83 -6.01
N GLN A 2 3.88 4.47 -6.86
CA GLN A 2 4.08 4.46 -8.31
C GLN A 2 5.41 5.15 -8.63
N THR A 3 6.21 4.58 -9.54
CA THR A 3 7.55 5.09 -9.90
C THR A 3 7.52 6.55 -10.36
N ALA A 4 6.46 6.94 -11.08
CA ALA A 4 6.23 8.32 -11.50
C ALA A 4 6.12 9.31 -10.32
N THR A 5 5.44 8.93 -9.24
CA THR A 5 5.31 9.77 -8.03
C THR A 5 6.67 9.97 -7.36
N LEU A 6 7.49 8.91 -7.28
CA LEU A 6 8.83 9.00 -6.72
C LEU A 6 9.74 9.93 -7.53
N LEU A 7 9.72 9.79 -8.86
CA LEU A 7 10.42 10.68 -9.79
C LEU A 7 9.96 12.13 -9.64
N GLY A 8 8.66 12.36 -9.51
CA GLY A 8 8.10 13.70 -9.29
C GLY A 8 8.59 14.34 -7.98
N VAL A 9 8.68 13.59 -6.89
CA VAL A 9 9.22 14.08 -5.61
C VAL A 9 10.70 14.46 -5.74
N LEU A 10 11.50 13.63 -6.43
CA LEU A 10 12.90 13.93 -6.70
C LEU A 10 13.07 15.20 -7.53
N LEU A 11 12.25 15.37 -8.56
CA LEU A 11 12.27 16.57 -9.41
C LEU A 11 11.89 17.82 -8.61
N ALA A 12 10.86 17.73 -7.76
CA ALA A 12 10.45 18.83 -6.89
C ALA A 12 11.56 19.23 -5.90
N ALA A 13 12.29 18.27 -5.35
CA ALA A 13 13.43 18.53 -4.47
C ALA A 13 14.56 19.24 -5.22
N LEU A 14 14.92 18.77 -6.42
CA LEU A 14 15.95 19.42 -7.23
C LEU A 14 15.54 20.84 -7.62
N PHE A 15 14.29 21.04 -8.06
CA PHE A 15 13.80 22.32 -8.52
C PHE A 15 13.74 23.36 -7.39
N SER A 16 13.22 22.99 -6.23
CA SER A 16 13.19 23.87 -5.05
C SER A 16 14.60 24.22 -4.55
N LEU A 17 15.54 23.28 -4.61
CA LEU A 17 16.95 23.55 -4.25
C LEU A 17 17.58 24.58 -5.20
N LEU A 18 17.43 24.40 -6.51
CA LEU A 18 17.96 25.33 -7.52
C LEU A 18 17.41 26.75 -7.33
N ILE A 19 16.09 26.87 -7.11
CA ILE A 19 15.43 28.16 -6.89
C ILE A 19 16.01 28.88 -5.67
N VAL A 20 16.17 28.16 -4.56
CA VAL A 20 16.66 28.73 -3.31
C VAL A 20 18.13 29.13 -3.42
N LEU A 21 18.95 28.29 -4.05
CA LEU A 21 20.37 28.59 -4.28
C LEU A 21 20.53 29.87 -5.10
N TRP A 22 19.74 30.01 -6.17
CA TRP A 22 19.73 31.21 -6.99
C TRP A 22 19.26 32.46 -6.21
N GLN A 23 18.19 32.35 -5.41
CA GLN A 23 17.65 33.48 -4.63
C GLN A 23 18.63 33.97 -3.55
N TYR A 24 19.22 33.05 -2.78
CA TYR A 24 19.98 33.41 -1.57
C TYR A 24 21.50 33.52 -1.76
N PHE A 25 22.09 32.86 -2.76
CA PHE A 25 23.55 32.87 -2.95
C PHE A 25 23.99 33.64 -4.19
N TYR A 26 23.21 33.58 -5.27
CA TYR A 26 23.54 34.30 -6.50
C TYR A 26 23.05 35.76 -6.47
N LYS A 27 21.79 35.99 -6.09
CA LYS A 27 21.17 37.33 -6.16
C LYS A 27 21.32 38.18 -4.88
N ALA A 28 21.72 37.59 -3.76
CA ALA A 28 21.75 38.28 -2.47
C ALA A 28 22.99 39.18 -2.31
N LYS A 29 22.75 40.49 -2.05
CA LYS A 29 23.81 41.49 -1.83
C LYS A 29 24.53 41.38 -0.48
N LYS A 30 23.87 40.83 0.54
CA LYS A 30 24.43 40.66 1.89
C LYS A 30 24.66 39.18 2.13
N ARG A 31 25.88 38.81 2.54
CA ARG A 31 26.28 37.44 2.88
C ARG A 31 26.43 37.34 4.40
N GLY A 32 25.79 36.34 5.01
CA GLY A 32 25.86 36.11 6.45
C GLY A 32 25.29 34.74 6.84
N ARG A 33 25.59 34.26 8.05
CA ARG A 33 25.11 32.95 8.55
C ARG A 33 23.57 32.84 8.57
N LEU A 34 22.87 33.95 8.78
CA LEU A 34 21.41 33.99 8.75
C LEU A 34 20.84 33.59 7.38
N ASN A 35 21.53 33.92 6.27
CA ASN A 35 21.05 33.58 4.94
C ASN A 35 21.00 32.06 4.72
N TRP A 36 21.91 31.29 5.32
CA TRP A 36 21.87 29.83 5.23
C TRP A 36 20.62 29.27 5.91
N VAL A 37 20.28 29.77 7.10
CA VAL A 37 19.07 29.37 7.83
C VAL A 37 17.81 29.75 7.05
N LEU A 38 17.76 30.99 6.54
CA LEU A 38 16.63 31.47 5.75
C LEU A 38 16.48 30.73 4.41
N ALA A 39 17.59 30.39 3.75
CA ALA A 39 17.59 29.58 2.54
C ALA A 39 17.01 28.19 2.82
N PHE A 40 17.46 27.53 3.88
CA PHE A 40 16.94 26.22 4.28
C PHE A 40 15.44 26.27 4.59
N LEU A 41 14.98 27.28 5.34
CA LEU A 41 13.57 27.45 5.64
C LEU A 41 12.74 27.68 4.37
N ARG A 42 13.24 28.51 3.45
CA ARG A 42 12.61 28.78 2.14
C ARG A 42 12.52 27.52 1.30
N PHE A 43 13.56 26.70 1.31
CA PHE A 43 13.59 25.40 0.62
C PHE A 43 12.46 24.50 1.14
N ILE A 44 12.35 24.35 2.46
CA ILE A 44 11.27 23.56 3.06
C ILE A 44 9.89 24.09 2.67
N SER A 45 9.68 25.42 2.68
CA SER A 45 8.39 25.99 2.29
C SER A 45 8.03 25.69 0.83
N ILE A 46 8.95 25.93 -0.11
CA ILE A 46 8.69 25.69 -1.55
C ILE A 46 8.53 24.20 -1.82
N PHE A 47 9.42 23.37 -1.27
CA PHE A 47 9.36 21.92 -1.42
C PHE A 47 8.07 21.36 -0.82
N GLY A 48 7.65 21.84 0.35
CA GLY A 48 6.39 21.44 0.99
C GLY A 48 5.16 21.75 0.15
N VAL A 49 5.10 22.94 -0.47
CA VAL A 49 4.01 23.28 -1.41
C VAL A 49 3.99 22.33 -2.61
N LEU A 50 5.17 22.00 -3.17
CA LEU A 50 5.27 21.04 -4.28
C LEU A 50 4.86 19.62 -3.86
N LEU A 51 5.21 19.19 -2.65
CA LEU A 51 4.78 17.89 -2.11
C LEU A 51 3.27 17.82 -1.95
N ILE A 52 2.62 18.88 -1.47
CA ILE A 52 1.16 18.95 -1.37
C ILE A 52 0.51 18.84 -2.74
N LEU A 53 1.06 19.55 -3.75
CA LEU A 53 0.56 19.48 -5.12
C LEU A 53 0.71 18.09 -5.74
N LEU A 54 1.82 17.41 -5.46
CA LEU A 54 2.09 16.07 -5.99
C LEU A 54 1.29 14.97 -5.26
N ASN A 55 0.91 15.22 -4.01
CA ASN A 55 0.11 14.34 -3.14
C ASN A 55 0.59 12.87 -3.14
N PRO A 56 1.83 12.59 -2.69
CA PRO A 56 2.38 11.25 -2.70
C PRO A 56 1.63 10.33 -1.71
N LYS A 57 0.90 9.33 -2.23
CA LYS A 57 0.14 8.37 -1.40
C LYS A 57 1.06 7.25 -0.89
N ILE A 58 1.07 7.06 0.42
CA ILE A 58 1.74 5.93 1.08
C ILE A 58 0.70 4.81 1.23
N SER A 59 0.83 3.75 0.44
CA SER A 59 -0.01 2.55 0.55
C SER A 59 0.82 1.39 1.10
N ASN A 60 0.43 0.86 2.25
CA ASN A 60 0.97 -0.40 2.76
C ASN A 60 0.04 -1.53 2.31
N VAL A 61 0.58 -2.49 1.54
CA VAL A 61 -0.16 -3.68 1.14
C VAL A 61 0.11 -4.73 2.20
N SER A 62 -0.85 -4.96 3.09
CA SER A 62 -0.78 -6.06 4.06
C SER A 62 -1.51 -7.27 3.49
N PHE A 63 -0.78 -8.38 3.33
CA PHE A 63 -1.40 -9.67 3.06
C PHE A 63 -1.76 -10.31 4.40
N GLN A 64 -3.02 -10.66 4.58
CA GLN A 64 -3.46 -11.50 5.68
C GLN A 64 -3.80 -12.88 5.11
N LEU A 65 -3.22 -13.92 5.71
CA LEU A 65 -3.65 -15.29 5.45
C LEU A 65 -4.91 -15.52 6.29
N GLU A 66 -6.07 -15.24 5.70
CA GLU A 66 -7.36 -15.59 6.31
C GLU A 66 -7.71 -17.01 5.89
N LYS A 67 -7.90 -17.88 6.87
CA LYS A 67 -8.32 -19.26 6.64
C LYS A 67 -9.76 -19.28 6.18
N GLN A 68 -10.04 -19.87 5.01
CA GLN A 68 -11.41 -20.01 4.51
C GLN A 68 -12.24 -20.90 5.45
N ASN A 69 -13.42 -20.41 5.83
CA ASN A 69 -14.42 -21.23 6.52
C ASN A 69 -15.12 -22.12 5.50
N LEU A 70 -14.82 -23.43 5.49
CA LEU A 70 -15.43 -24.40 4.58
C LEU A 70 -16.85 -24.72 5.05
N LEU A 71 -17.86 -24.18 4.36
CA LEU A 71 -19.27 -24.45 4.65
C LEU A 71 -19.75 -25.66 3.82
N LEU A 72 -19.91 -26.82 4.47
CA LEU A 72 -20.39 -28.03 3.82
C LEU A 72 -21.90 -28.20 4.02
N LEU A 73 -22.67 -28.31 2.93
CA LEU A 73 -24.12 -28.57 2.97
C LEU A 73 -24.39 -29.94 2.36
N ILE A 74 -25.13 -30.77 3.08
CA ILE A 74 -25.51 -32.12 2.66
C ILE A 74 -27.02 -32.16 2.43
N ASP A 75 -27.45 -32.68 1.28
CA ASP A 75 -28.86 -32.89 0.94
C ASP A 75 -29.37 -34.19 1.62
N ASP A 76 -30.29 -34.04 2.59
CA ASP A 76 -30.90 -35.15 3.33
C ASP A 76 -32.25 -35.63 2.74
N SER A 77 -32.49 -35.38 1.46
CA SER A 77 -33.72 -35.81 0.79
C SER A 77 -33.85 -37.35 0.70
N GLN A 78 -35.09 -37.82 0.68
CA GLN A 78 -35.41 -39.25 0.63
C GLN A 78 -34.93 -39.94 -0.66
N SER A 79 -34.80 -39.20 -1.77
CA SER A 79 -34.22 -39.67 -3.03
C SER A 79 -32.74 -40.04 -2.91
N ILE A 80 -31.98 -39.30 -2.11
CA ILE A 80 -30.56 -39.58 -1.87
C ILE A 80 -30.38 -40.80 -0.96
N LYS A 81 -31.25 -40.94 0.05
CA LYS A 81 -31.29 -42.13 0.93
C LYS A 81 -31.64 -43.41 0.18
N SER A 82 -32.60 -43.34 -0.74
CA SER A 82 -33.07 -44.51 -1.51
C SER A 82 -32.21 -44.84 -2.74
N GLY A 83 -31.42 -43.88 -3.24
CA GLY A 83 -30.58 -44.03 -4.44
C GLY A 83 -29.20 -44.66 -4.22
N GLY A 84 -28.85 -45.09 -3.00
CA GLY A 84 -27.57 -45.75 -2.69
C GLY A 84 -26.35 -44.81 -2.56
N ALA A 85 -26.52 -43.50 -2.70
CA ALA A 85 -25.44 -42.52 -2.63
C ALA A 85 -25.09 -42.06 -1.20
N SER A 86 -25.92 -42.42 -0.21
CA SER A 86 -25.77 -41.96 1.19
C SER A 86 -24.43 -42.35 1.82
N GLU A 87 -23.92 -43.55 1.52
CA GLU A 87 -22.69 -44.07 2.11
C GLU A 87 -21.44 -43.39 1.51
N GLN A 88 -21.51 -43.05 0.21
CA GLN A 88 -20.45 -42.31 -0.50
C GLN A 88 -20.35 -40.87 0.00
N ILE A 89 -21.49 -40.23 0.30
CA ILE A 89 -21.51 -38.88 0.86
C ILE A 89 -20.91 -38.86 2.28
N MET A 90 -21.17 -39.89 3.08
CA MET A 90 -20.67 -39.96 4.46
C MET A 90 -19.16 -40.18 4.50
N THR A 91 -18.62 -41.04 3.63
CA THR A 91 -17.17 -41.26 3.49
C THR A 91 -16.43 -40.02 2.96
N LEU A 92 -17.03 -39.30 2.00
CA LEU A 92 -16.48 -38.03 1.50
C LEU A 92 -16.46 -36.95 2.60
N ASN A 93 -17.49 -36.87 3.43
CA ASN A 93 -17.53 -35.93 4.55
C ASN A 93 -16.43 -36.21 5.57
N GLU A 94 -16.18 -37.48 5.92
CA GLU A 94 -15.08 -37.85 6.81
C GLU A 94 -13.71 -37.50 6.20
N GLN A 95 -13.50 -37.77 4.91
CA GLN A 95 -12.26 -37.38 4.21
C GLN A 95 -12.01 -35.87 4.21
N ILE A 96 -13.06 -35.06 4.06
CA ILE A 96 -12.97 -33.60 4.08
C ILE A 96 -12.67 -33.08 5.50
N LEU A 97 -13.19 -33.74 6.54
CA LEU A 97 -12.95 -33.36 7.94
C LEU A 97 -11.56 -33.79 8.44
N GLU A 98 -10.99 -34.86 7.90
CA GLU A 98 -9.63 -35.33 8.24
C GLU A 98 -8.51 -34.61 7.49
N ASP A 99 -8.84 -33.84 6.44
CA ASP A 99 -7.84 -33.10 5.66
C ASP A 99 -7.34 -31.88 6.43
N GLU A 100 -6.14 -31.98 7.04
CA GLU A 100 -5.46 -30.88 7.74
C GLU A 100 -5.21 -29.63 6.87
N ALA A 101 -5.25 -29.74 5.53
CA ALA A 101 -5.14 -28.59 4.64
C ALA A 101 -6.43 -27.75 4.58
N LEU A 102 -7.57 -28.35 4.96
CA LEU A 102 -8.88 -27.71 5.11
C LEU A 102 -9.19 -27.43 6.61
N ALA A 103 -8.50 -28.19 7.47
CA ALA A 103 -8.30 -28.16 8.93
C ALA A 103 -8.20 -26.78 9.57
#